data_AF-A0A8B6GTE2-F1
#
_entry.id   AF-A0A8B6GTE2-F1
#
_cell.length_a   1.000
_cell.length_b   1.000
_cell.length_c   1.000
_cell.angle_alpha   90.00
_cell.angle_beta   90.00
_cell.angle_gamma   90.00
#
_symmetry.space_group_name_H-M   'P 1'
#
loop_
_entity.id
_entity.type
_entity.pdbx_description
1 polymer ?
#
loop_
_entity_poly.entity_id
_entity_poly.type
_entity_poly.pdbx_seq_one_letter_code
_entity_poly.pdbx_strand_id
1 'polypeptide(L)'
;MAIVTFVFSCFSGDAEKIFIDKSLVGKGIGETVSDAFVSDQFFITTYPDKPKVDYGFFIKRPPIGEAIKRLEKISAWEPKTVQMDIPGPLGRRLERRVSVNTRQDMVLVWWPTSSIEAWPWSPMSTDRDRANLIVLSIHGPNIDLLAYNRTECDPFHASFSCLQPHRFFTIEQSQSGGGETTAHTSTYEIIQGKIQRISNIAIPLKILPFSSYS
;
A
#
# COMPACT_ATOMS: atom_id res chain seq x y z
N MET A 1 -3.52 17.48 -1.54
CA MET A 1 -2.23 16.80 -1.42
C MET A 1 -1.12 17.69 -1.97
N ALA A 2 -0.06 17.95 -1.20
CA ALA A 2 1.15 18.59 -1.73
C ALA A 2 2.25 17.52 -1.81
N ILE A 3 3.09 17.58 -2.84
CA ILE A 3 4.26 16.71 -2.95
C ILE A 3 5.46 17.52 -2.52
N VAL A 4 6.19 16.98 -1.54
CA VAL A 4 7.45 17.53 -1.08
C VAL A 4 8.55 16.58 -1.49
N THR A 5 9.48 17.07 -2.30
CA THR A 5 10.63 16.30 -2.78
C THR A 5 11.88 16.83 -2.11
N PHE A 6 12.66 15.91 -1.53
CA PHE A 6 13.97 16.17 -0.99
C PHE A 6 15.03 15.55 -1.91
N VAL A 7 16.02 16.34 -2.29
CA VAL A 7 17.21 15.87 -3.01
C VAL A 7 18.37 15.90 -2.03
N PHE A 8 19.02 14.76 -1.85
CA PHE A 8 20.15 14.61 -0.93
C PHE A 8 21.44 14.32 -1.69
N SER A 9 22.56 14.84 -1.18
CA SER A 9 23.88 14.48 -1.67
C SER A 9 24.17 13.02 -1.40
N CYS A 10 24.62 12.26 -2.41
CA CYS A 10 24.96 10.85 -2.20
C CYS A 10 26.25 10.64 -1.38
N PHE A 11 27.08 11.68 -1.22
CA PHE A 11 28.34 11.59 -0.48
C PHE A 11 28.21 12.04 0.98
N SER A 12 27.50 13.15 1.24
CA SER A 12 27.34 13.68 2.60
C SER A 12 25.99 13.37 3.24
N GLY A 13 24.98 13.03 2.44
CA GLY A 13 23.59 12.92 2.92
C GLY A 13 22.92 14.26 3.18
N ASP A 14 23.59 15.39 2.92
CA ASP A 14 23.02 16.72 3.12
C ASP A 14 21.87 16.98 2.16
N ALA A 15 20.84 17.69 2.63
CA ALA A 15 19.75 18.16 1.78
C ALA A 15 20.26 19.27 0.85
N GLU A 16 20.35 18.95 -0.45
CA GLU A 16 20.81 19.90 -1.48
C GLU A 16 19.66 20.79 -1.96
N LYS A 17 18.47 20.21 -2.15
CA LYS A 17 17.29 20.92 -2.65
C LYS A 17 16.01 20.38 -2.03
N ILE A 18 15.04 21.28 -1.84
CA ILE A 18 13.68 20.96 -1.41
C ILE A 18 12.71 21.58 -2.41
N PHE A 19 11.85 20.77 -3.02
CA PHE A 19 10.80 21.22 -3.92
C PHE A 19 9.43 20.98 -3.27
N ILE A 20 8.53 21.96 -3.39
CA ILE A 20 7.16 21.86 -2.91
C ILE A 20 6.23 22.09 -4.10
N ASP A 21 5.60 21.03 -4.58
CA ASP A 21 4.59 21.09 -5.62
C ASP A 21 3.18 21.01 -5.01
N LYS A 22 2.41 22.10 -5.18
CA LYS A 22 1.04 22.23 -4.69
C LYS A 22 -0.02 21.97 -5.77
N SER A 23 0.36 21.53 -6.96
CA SER A 23 -0.55 21.32 -8.09
C SER A 23 -1.60 20.22 -7.91
N LEU A 24 -1.44 19.38 -6.88
CA LEU A 24 -2.41 18.35 -6.47
C LEU A 24 -3.21 18.75 -5.21
N VAL A 25 -3.06 19.99 -4.74
CA VAL A 25 -3.89 20.52 -3.65
C VAL A 25 -5.33 20.65 -4.16
N GLY A 26 -6.29 20.17 -3.39
CA GLY A 26 -7.71 20.14 -3.75
C GLY A 26 -8.11 19.07 -4.78
N LYS A 27 -7.17 18.32 -5.36
CA LYS A 27 -7.48 17.23 -6.33
C LYS A 27 -7.77 15.89 -5.68
N GLY A 28 -7.27 15.68 -4.46
CA GLY A 28 -7.45 14.42 -3.74
C GLY A 28 -8.73 14.38 -2.91
N ILE A 29 -9.24 13.18 -2.65
CA ILE A 29 -10.51 12.96 -1.93
C ILE A 29 -10.42 13.09 -0.40
N GLY A 30 -9.22 12.92 0.14
CA GLY A 30 -9.00 12.89 1.58
C GLY A 30 -8.05 14.00 2.03
N GLU A 31 -8.22 14.40 3.28
CA GLU A 31 -7.39 15.42 3.91
C GLU A 31 -6.00 14.85 4.26
N THR A 32 -5.95 13.61 4.74
CA THR A 32 -4.73 12.91 5.16
C THR A 32 -4.45 11.73 4.24
N VAL A 33 -3.25 11.67 3.67
CA VAL A 33 -2.77 10.51 2.90
C VAL A 33 -2.17 9.51 3.89
N SER A 34 -2.59 8.24 3.83
CA SER A 34 -2.00 7.16 4.65
C SER A 34 -0.71 6.63 4.01
N ASP A 35 -0.75 6.41 2.69
CA ASP A 35 0.41 5.96 1.92
C ASP A 35 0.29 6.39 0.45
N ALA A 36 1.43 6.48 -0.22
CA ALA A 36 1.54 6.96 -1.58
C ALA A 36 2.69 6.27 -2.34
N PHE A 37 2.48 6.09 -3.64
CA PHE A 37 3.52 5.69 -4.58
C PHE A 37 3.53 6.63 -5.77
N VAL A 38 4.74 6.98 -6.25
CA VAL A 38 4.94 7.79 -7.44
C VAL A 38 6.01 7.16 -8.33
N SER A 39 5.69 7.05 -9.62
CA SER A 39 6.59 6.59 -10.68
C SER A 39 6.73 7.67 -11.76
N ASP A 40 7.32 7.32 -12.90
CA ASP A 40 7.34 8.16 -14.10
C ASP A 40 6.07 8.03 -14.97
N GLN A 41 5.17 7.10 -14.64
CA GLN A 41 3.94 6.84 -15.39
C GLN A 41 2.69 7.28 -14.63
N PHE A 42 2.69 7.09 -13.31
CA PHE A 42 1.55 7.40 -12.47
C PHE A 42 1.95 7.66 -11.01
N PHE A 43 1.00 8.18 -10.24
CA PHE A 43 1.00 8.10 -8.80
C PHE A 43 -0.29 7.43 -8.31
N ILE A 44 -0.25 6.84 -7.12
CA ILE A 44 -1.43 6.36 -6.42
C ILE A 44 -1.34 6.76 -4.95
N THR A 45 -2.46 7.20 -4.38
CA THR A 45 -2.56 7.54 -2.96
C THR A 45 -3.75 6.87 -2.30
N THR A 46 -3.55 6.53 -1.03
CA THR A 46 -4.55 5.93 -0.17
C THR A 46 -4.88 6.85 0.99
N TYR A 47 -6.05 6.64 1.59
CA TYR A 47 -6.58 7.49 2.64
C TYR A 47 -7.07 6.61 3.78
N PRO A 48 -6.89 7.06 5.04
CA PRO A 48 -7.29 6.24 6.15
C PRO A 48 -8.81 6.25 6.34
N ASP A 49 -9.45 7.39 6.11
CA ASP A 49 -10.89 7.61 6.35
C ASP A 49 -11.79 7.36 5.12
N LYS A 50 -11.20 7.03 3.97
CA LYS A 50 -11.95 6.80 2.71
C LYS A 50 -11.59 5.43 2.12
N PRO A 51 -12.57 4.56 1.81
CA PRO A 51 -12.34 3.29 1.11
C PRO A 51 -12.18 3.53 -0.40
N LYS A 52 -11.26 4.43 -0.76
CA LYS A 52 -11.00 4.87 -2.13
C LYS A 52 -9.50 5.09 -2.31
N VAL A 53 -9.07 4.98 -3.56
CA VAL A 53 -7.73 5.40 -4.00
C VAL A 53 -7.84 6.52 -5.01
N ASP A 54 -6.88 7.44 -4.96
CA ASP A 54 -6.68 8.40 -6.04
C ASP A 54 -5.55 7.89 -6.92
N TYR A 55 -5.87 7.64 -8.19
CA TYR A 55 -4.94 7.22 -9.21
C TYR A 55 -4.69 8.38 -10.18
N GLY A 56 -3.44 8.81 -10.31
CA GLY A 56 -3.08 9.86 -11.25
C GLY A 56 -2.12 9.35 -12.31
N PHE A 57 -2.49 9.44 -13.59
CA PHE A 57 -1.58 9.11 -14.69
C PHE A 57 -1.04 10.38 -15.34
N PHE A 58 0.16 10.30 -15.90
CA PHE A 58 0.81 11.43 -16.55
C PHE A 58 0.58 11.40 -18.07
N ILE A 59 0.12 12.52 -18.63
CA ILE A 59 -0.08 12.66 -20.08
C ILE A 59 1.27 12.87 -20.76
N LYS A 60 2.15 13.65 -20.15
CA LYS A 60 3.50 13.92 -20.65
C LYS A 60 4.48 12.96 -20.00
N ARG A 61 5.44 12.46 -20.80
CA ARG A 61 6.51 11.58 -20.31
C ARG A 61 7.80 12.37 -20.09
N PRO A 62 8.60 11.97 -19.10
CA PRO A 62 9.93 12.53 -18.93
C PRO A 62 10.84 12.38 -20.13
N PRO A 63 11.64 13.40 -20.46
CA PRO A 63 12.83 13.22 -21.25
C PRO A 63 13.68 12.08 -20.64
N ILE A 64 14.17 11.20 -21.51
CA ILE A 64 15.03 10.09 -21.13
C ILE A 64 16.32 10.68 -20.54
N GLY A 65 16.76 10.22 -19.37
CA GLY A 65 18.00 10.66 -18.72
C GLY A 65 17.87 11.82 -17.72
N GLU A 66 16.75 12.54 -17.66
CA GLU A 66 16.60 13.69 -16.73
C GLU A 66 15.80 13.34 -15.46
N ALA A 67 16.18 12.26 -14.76
CA ALA A 67 15.44 11.74 -13.60
C ALA A 67 15.22 12.77 -12.47
N ILE A 68 16.19 13.66 -12.25
CA ILE A 68 16.11 14.67 -11.17
C ILE A 68 15.10 15.77 -11.52
N LYS A 69 15.04 16.23 -12.79
CA LYS A 69 14.02 17.20 -13.22
C LYS A 69 12.60 16.64 -13.11
N ARG A 70 12.45 15.30 -13.08
CA ARG A 70 11.16 14.62 -12.83
C ARG A 70 10.56 14.95 -11.47
N LEU A 71 11.42 15.19 -10.50
CA LEU A 71 11.04 15.40 -9.10
C LEU A 71 10.90 16.89 -8.75
N GLU A 72 11.26 17.81 -9.65
CA GLU A 72 11.19 19.25 -9.40
C GLU A 72 9.75 19.78 -9.45
N LYS A 73 8.94 19.27 -10.40
CA LYS A 73 7.57 19.76 -10.61
C LYS A 73 6.67 18.71 -11.27
N ILE A 74 5.80 18.07 -10.49
CA ILE A 74 4.88 17.04 -11.00
C ILE A 74 3.86 17.61 -12.00
N SER A 75 3.50 18.88 -11.85
CA SER A 75 2.57 19.55 -12.77
C SER A 75 3.08 19.64 -14.22
N ALA A 76 4.39 19.57 -14.45
CA ALA A 76 4.94 19.52 -15.81
C ALA A 76 4.53 18.25 -16.58
N TRP A 77 4.16 17.18 -15.85
CA TRP A 77 3.72 15.90 -16.40
C TRP A 77 2.23 15.85 -16.75
N GLU A 78 1.50 16.95 -16.51
CA GLU A 78 0.05 17.07 -16.73
C GLU A 78 -0.75 15.90 -16.12
N PRO A 79 -0.68 15.70 -14.80
CA PRO A 79 -1.37 14.60 -14.13
C PRO A 79 -2.89 14.72 -14.29
N LYS A 80 -3.52 13.62 -14.71
CA LYS A 80 -4.97 13.42 -14.68
C LYS A 80 -5.30 12.42 -13.59
N THR A 81 -6.21 12.79 -12.70
CA THR A 81 -6.59 11.97 -11.53
C THR A 81 -7.96 11.34 -11.75
N VAL A 82 -8.05 10.06 -11.39
CA VAL A 82 -9.25 9.25 -11.33
C VAL A 82 -9.38 8.71 -9.90
N GLN A 83 -10.61 8.61 -9.41
CA GLN A 83 -10.91 8.11 -8.09
C GLN A 83 -11.57 6.74 -8.23
N MET A 84 -11.15 5.78 -7.42
CA MET A 84 -11.68 4.42 -7.48
C MET A 84 -12.05 3.93 -6.08
N ASP A 85 -13.26 3.40 -5.93
CA ASP A 85 -13.70 2.72 -4.71
C ASP A 85 -13.01 1.36 -4.58
N ILE A 86 -12.55 1.04 -3.37
CA ILE A 86 -11.86 -0.21 -3.05
C ILE A 86 -12.65 -1.01 -2.01
N PRO A 87 -12.60 -2.37 -2.06
CA PRO A 87 -13.13 -3.25 -1.02
C PRO A 87 -12.65 -2.92 0.40
N GLY A 88 -13.29 -3.52 1.40
CA GLY A 88 -12.95 -3.38 2.81
C GLY A 88 -14.04 -2.72 3.65
N PRO A 89 -13.82 -2.63 4.98
CA PRO A 89 -14.85 -2.18 5.90
C PRO A 89 -15.08 -0.66 5.78
N LEU A 90 -16.36 -0.29 5.78
CA LEU A 90 -16.80 1.10 5.73
C LEU A 90 -16.83 1.72 7.14
N GLY A 91 -16.69 3.05 7.21
CA GLY A 91 -16.80 3.81 8.46
C GLY A 91 -15.65 3.59 9.46
N ARG A 92 -14.58 2.89 9.05
CA ARG A 92 -13.36 2.70 9.85
C ARG A 92 -12.20 3.49 9.27
N ARG A 93 -11.40 4.07 10.15
CA ARG A 93 -10.09 4.61 9.82
C ARG A 93 -9.10 3.45 9.69
N LEU A 94 -8.60 3.20 8.49
CA LEU A 94 -7.67 2.10 8.20
C LEU A 94 -6.41 2.64 7.55
N GLU A 95 -5.25 2.47 8.18
CA GLU A 95 -3.96 2.89 7.60
C GLU A 95 -3.59 1.97 6.42
N ARG A 96 -4.14 2.29 5.25
CA ARG A 96 -3.95 1.57 4.00
C ARG A 96 -2.56 1.89 3.45
N ARG A 97 -1.84 0.84 3.07
CA ARG A 97 -0.49 0.90 2.51
C ARG A 97 -0.49 0.35 1.10
N VAL A 98 0.46 0.81 0.30
CA VAL A 98 0.61 0.45 -1.11
C VAL A 98 1.93 -0.25 -1.37
N SER A 99 1.90 -1.21 -2.29
CA SER A 99 3.10 -1.77 -2.91
C SER A 99 2.81 -1.97 -4.40
N VAL A 100 3.79 -1.69 -5.24
CA VAL A 100 3.66 -1.77 -6.70
C VAL A 100 4.60 -2.84 -7.22
N ASN A 101 4.14 -3.65 -8.17
CA ASN A 101 4.96 -4.71 -8.72
C ASN A 101 6.08 -4.16 -9.62
N THR A 102 7.04 -5.00 -9.98
CA THR A 102 8.20 -4.61 -10.80
C THR A 102 7.84 -4.14 -12.21
N ARG A 103 6.69 -4.56 -12.72
CA ARG A 103 6.15 -4.13 -14.02
C ARG A 103 5.34 -2.84 -13.95
N GLN A 104 5.04 -2.36 -12.75
CA GLN A 104 4.18 -1.22 -12.47
C GLN A 104 2.79 -1.31 -13.12
N ASP A 105 2.29 -2.53 -13.32
CA ASP A 105 0.95 -2.82 -13.86
C ASP A 105 -0.01 -3.40 -12.80
N MET A 106 0.47 -3.61 -11.57
CA MET A 106 -0.34 -4.04 -10.43
C MET A 106 0.01 -3.26 -9.15
N VAL A 107 -1.02 -2.90 -8.38
CA VAL A 107 -0.88 -2.29 -7.06
C VAL A 107 -1.55 -3.16 -6.01
N LEU A 108 -0.82 -3.49 -4.96
CA LEU A 108 -1.29 -4.13 -3.76
C LEU A 108 -1.66 -3.04 -2.76
N VAL A 109 -2.92 -2.98 -2.37
CA VAL A 109 -3.40 -2.14 -1.26
C VAL A 109 -3.74 -3.06 -0.10
N TRP A 110 -3.18 -2.78 1.07
CA TRP A 110 -3.38 -3.63 2.25
C TRP A 110 -3.42 -2.81 3.54
N TRP A 111 -3.99 -3.40 4.59
CA TRP A 111 -4.02 -2.77 5.92
C TRP A 111 -4.11 -3.83 7.02
N PRO A 112 -3.64 -3.52 8.24
CA PRO A 112 -3.95 -4.31 9.41
C PRO A 112 -5.45 -4.19 9.73
N THR A 113 -6.04 -5.33 10.06
CA THR A 113 -7.44 -5.51 10.46
C THR A 113 -7.71 -5.29 11.94
N SER A 114 -6.67 -5.05 12.74
CA SER A 114 -6.71 -4.87 14.20
C SER A 114 -7.59 -5.93 14.90
N SER A 115 -6.94 -6.99 15.40
CA SER A 115 -7.61 -8.09 16.11
C SER A 115 -8.37 -7.69 17.39
N ILE A 116 -8.29 -6.43 17.83
CA ILE A 116 -8.69 -5.97 19.17
C ILE A 116 -10.08 -5.29 19.18
N GLU A 117 -10.59 -4.83 18.04
CA GLU A 117 -11.92 -4.23 18.01
C GLU A 117 -12.98 -5.29 17.75
N ALA A 118 -13.83 -5.52 18.77
CA ALA A 118 -15.06 -6.27 18.61
C ALA A 118 -15.79 -5.75 17.36
N TRP A 119 -15.99 -6.63 16.39
CA TRP A 119 -16.76 -6.30 15.20
C TRP A 119 -18.15 -5.83 15.63
N PRO A 120 -18.72 -4.79 15.00
CA PRO A 120 -20.11 -4.44 15.27
C PRO A 120 -20.97 -5.69 15.09
N TRP A 121 -21.95 -5.89 15.96
CA TRP A 121 -22.88 -7.04 15.91
C TRP A 121 -23.62 -7.17 14.57
N SER A 122 -23.54 -6.14 13.72
CA SER A 122 -23.95 -6.18 12.33
C SER A 122 -22.97 -7.02 11.51
N PRO A 123 -23.38 -8.17 10.95
CA PRO A 123 -22.49 -9.01 10.17
C PRO A 123 -21.94 -8.23 8.97
N MET A 124 -20.62 -8.21 8.80
CA MET A 124 -20.03 -7.85 7.51
C MET A 124 -20.58 -8.83 6.48
N SER A 125 -21.40 -8.30 5.58
CA SER A 125 -22.30 -9.07 4.73
C SER A 125 -21.58 -9.87 3.64
N THR A 126 -20.37 -9.47 3.25
CA THR A 126 -19.64 -10.09 2.13
C THR A 126 -18.15 -10.25 2.39
N ASP A 127 -17.51 -11.20 1.71
CA ASP A 127 -16.04 -11.34 1.72
C ASP A 127 -15.33 -10.08 1.22
N ARG A 128 -15.99 -9.32 0.34
CA ARG A 128 -15.50 -8.04 -0.17
C ARG A 128 -15.37 -6.99 0.95
N ASP A 129 -16.32 -6.95 1.88
CA ASP A 129 -16.29 -6.01 3.01
C ASP A 129 -15.25 -6.41 4.06
N ARG A 130 -14.87 -7.70 4.09
CA ARG A 130 -13.88 -8.26 5.01
C ARG A 130 -12.46 -8.22 4.49
N ALA A 131 -12.27 -7.94 3.20
CA ALA A 131 -10.97 -7.94 2.57
C ALA A 131 -9.99 -7.02 3.29
N ASN A 132 -8.71 -7.38 3.29
CA ASN A 132 -7.61 -6.55 3.78
C ASN A 132 -6.35 -6.65 2.90
N LEU A 133 -6.45 -7.41 1.81
CA LEU A 133 -5.55 -7.40 0.67
C LEU A 133 -6.37 -7.11 -0.58
N ILE A 134 -5.93 -6.15 -1.38
CA ILE A 134 -6.56 -5.77 -2.64
C ILE A 134 -5.47 -5.67 -3.69
N VAL A 135 -5.72 -6.25 -4.86
CA VAL A 135 -4.88 -6.05 -6.04
C VAL A 135 -5.67 -5.26 -7.07
N LEU A 136 -5.09 -4.15 -7.49
CA LEU A 136 -5.58 -3.30 -8.58
C LEU A 136 -4.72 -3.54 -9.81
N SER A 137 -5.32 -3.60 -11.00
CA SER A 137 -4.60 -3.62 -12.28
C SER A 137 -4.54 -2.23 -12.88
N ILE A 138 -3.40 -1.87 -13.46
CA ILE A 138 -3.18 -0.59 -14.14
C ILE A 138 -2.94 -0.85 -15.63
N HIS A 139 -3.72 -0.15 -16.47
CA HIS A 139 -3.61 -0.18 -17.92
C HIS A 139 -3.67 1.22 -18.49
N GLY A 140 -2.54 1.93 -18.46
CA GLY A 140 -2.45 3.32 -18.92
C GLY A 140 -3.34 4.22 -18.07
N PRO A 141 -4.39 4.85 -18.63
CA PRO A 141 -5.30 5.69 -17.84
C PRO A 141 -6.29 4.90 -16.97
N ASN A 142 -6.40 3.58 -17.18
CA ASN A 142 -7.40 2.75 -16.53
C ASN A 142 -6.83 2.07 -15.29
N ILE A 143 -7.64 2.03 -14.23
CA ILE A 143 -7.38 1.30 -13.00
C ILE A 143 -8.63 0.49 -12.63
N ASP A 144 -8.43 -0.80 -12.35
CA ASP A 144 -9.53 -1.74 -12.10
C ASP A 144 -9.21 -2.66 -10.92
N LEU A 145 -10.26 -3.19 -10.28
CA LEU A 145 -10.12 -4.16 -9.21
C LEU A 145 -9.82 -5.53 -9.82
N LEU A 146 -8.60 -6.03 -9.64
CA LEU A 146 -8.21 -7.34 -10.15
C LEU A 146 -8.62 -8.47 -9.21
N ALA A 147 -8.30 -8.33 -7.92
CA ALA A 147 -8.56 -9.36 -6.91
C ALA A 147 -8.62 -8.75 -5.50
N TYR A 148 -9.22 -9.48 -4.57
CA TYR A 148 -9.17 -9.18 -3.14
C TYR A 148 -9.09 -10.46 -2.31
N ASN A 149 -8.55 -10.37 -1.11
CA ASN A 149 -8.51 -11.47 -0.16
C ASN A 149 -8.56 -10.94 1.29
N ARG A 150 -8.96 -11.81 2.20
CA ARG A 150 -8.78 -11.62 3.64
C ARG A 150 -7.67 -12.55 4.10
N THR A 151 -6.60 -12.00 4.68
CA THR A 151 -5.58 -12.81 5.36
C THR A 151 -6.19 -13.54 6.55
N GLU A 152 -5.58 -14.66 6.96
CA GLU A 152 -5.99 -15.38 8.18
C GLU A 152 -5.51 -14.66 9.44
N CYS A 153 -4.27 -14.15 9.41
CA CYS A 153 -3.64 -13.41 10.50
C CYS A 153 -3.58 -11.91 10.18
N ASP A 154 -3.21 -11.07 11.15
CA ASP A 154 -3.18 -9.62 10.92
C ASP A 154 -1.90 -9.21 10.16
N PRO A 155 -1.99 -8.63 8.95
CA PRO A 155 -0.79 -8.28 8.20
C PRO A 155 -0.13 -7.04 8.80
N PHE A 156 1.16 -7.17 9.09
CA PHE A 156 2.03 -6.09 9.52
C PHE A 156 2.85 -5.51 8.36
N HIS A 157 3.11 -6.31 7.33
CA HIS A 157 3.76 -5.89 6.10
C HIS A 157 3.22 -6.69 4.93
N ALA A 158 3.07 -6.05 3.77
CA ALA A 158 2.88 -6.75 2.51
C ALA A 158 3.56 -6.00 1.36
N SER A 159 4.26 -6.73 0.49
CA SER A 159 4.92 -6.12 -0.66
C SER A 159 5.10 -7.11 -1.81
N PHE A 160 5.01 -6.61 -3.04
CA PHE A 160 5.36 -7.37 -4.23
C PHE A 160 6.81 -7.84 -4.20
N SER A 161 7.04 -8.98 -4.85
CA SER A 161 8.38 -9.51 -5.09
C SER A 161 9.15 -8.60 -6.05
N CYS A 162 10.40 -8.32 -5.71
CA CYS A 162 11.33 -7.62 -6.59
C CYS A 162 11.77 -8.45 -7.81
N LEU A 163 11.38 -9.74 -7.88
CA LEU A 163 11.79 -10.67 -8.94
C LEU A 163 10.60 -11.18 -9.76
N GLN A 164 9.45 -11.37 -9.13
CA GLN A 164 8.27 -11.98 -9.75
C GLN A 164 7.06 -11.04 -9.67
N PRO A 165 6.62 -10.43 -10.78
CA PRO A 165 5.63 -9.35 -10.76
C PRO A 165 4.22 -9.76 -10.30
N HIS A 166 3.92 -11.07 -10.30
CA HIS A 166 2.62 -11.60 -9.87
C HIS A 166 2.68 -12.24 -8.48
N ARG A 167 3.81 -12.13 -7.78
CA ARG A 167 4.02 -12.68 -6.44
C ARG A 167 4.21 -11.56 -5.44
N PHE A 168 3.62 -11.69 -4.27
CA PHE A 168 3.86 -10.80 -3.14
C PHE A 168 3.97 -11.59 -1.84
N PHE A 169 4.57 -10.97 -0.84
CA PHE A 169 4.82 -11.57 0.46
C PHE A 169 4.09 -10.77 1.52
N THR A 170 3.65 -11.45 2.57
CA THR A 170 3.15 -10.80 3.78
C THR A 170 3.96 -11.27 4.99
N ILE A 171 4.06 -10.38 5.97
CA ILE A 171 4.41 -10.71 7.35
C ILE A 171 3.14 -10.47 8.16
N GLU A 172 2.62 -11.50 8.78
CA GLU A 172 1.37 -11.48 9.53
C GLU A 172 1.62 -11.89 10.98
N GLN A 173 0.82 -11.39 11.92
CA GLN A 173 0.94 -11.69 13.33
C GLN A 173 -0.33 -12.37 13.86
N SER A 174 -0.14 -13.42 14.65
CA SER A 174 -1.20 -14.02 15.47
C SER A 174 -0.78 -14.05 16.94
N GLN A 175 -1.73 -13.81 17.84
CA GLN A 175 -1.53 -13.95 19.29
C GLN A 175 -2.41 -15.09 19.81
N SER A 176 -1.83 -15.99 20.59
CA SER A 176 -2.58 -17.03 21.30
C SER A 176 -3.10 -16.50 22.64
N GLY A 177 -4.10 -17.17 23.22
CA GLY A 177 -4.70 -16.78 24.51
C GLY A 177 -3.72 -16.76 25.69
N GLY A 178 -2.51 -17.33 25.54
CA GLY A 178 -1.42 -17.28 26.52
C GLY A 178 -0.43 -16.14 26.34
N GLY A 179 -0.67 -15.22 25.41
CA GLY A 179 0.24 -14.12 25.08
C GLY A 179 1.40 -14.50 24.17
N GLU A 180 1.47 -15.76 23.72
CA GLU A 180 2.47 -16.19 22.75
C GLU A 180 2.17 -15.55 21.39
N THR A 181 3.17 -14.89 20.83
CA THR A 181 3.06 -14.25 19.52
C THR A 181 3.74 -15.13 18.48
N THR A 182 3.09 -15.36 17.35
CA THR A 182 3.67 -16.06 16.21
C THR A 182 3.67 -15.12 15.01
N ALA A 183 4.82 -14.98 14.37
CA ALA A 183 4.95 -14.32 13.09
C ALA A 183 4.75 -15.36 11.98
N HIS A 184 3.96 -15.00 10.97
CA HIS A 184 3.72 -15.80 9.78
C HIS A 184 4.30 -15.07 8.59
N THR A 185 5.13 -15.77 7.82
CA THR A 185 5.61 -15.29 6.52
C THR A 185 4.86 -16.05 5.45
N SER A 186 3.95 -15.37 4.75
CA SER A 186 3.15 -15.98 3.69
C SER A 186 3.57 -15.47 2.31
N THR A 187 3.61 -16.38 1.34
CA THR A 187 3.81 -16.05 -0.08
C THR A 187 2.49 -16.22 -0.81
N TYR A 188 2.12 -15.20 -1.58
CA TYR A 188 0.92 -15.18 -2.40
C TYR A 188 1.27 -15.00 -3.87
N GLU A 189 0.48 -15.62 -4.75
CA GLU A 189 0.60 -15.48 -6.19
C GLU A 189 -0.76 -15.13 -6.81
N ILE A 190 -0.74 -14.24 -7.80
CA ILE A 190 -1.92 -13.81 -8.53
C ILE A 190 -2.07 -14.70 -9.77
N ILE A 191 -3.02 -15.62 -9.72
CA ILE A 191 -3.26 -16.61 -10.77
C ILE A 191 -4.70 -16.42 -11.27
N GLN A 192 -4.85 -16.10 -12.56
CA GLN A 192 -6.15 -15.91 -13.21
C GLN A 192 -7.08 -14.94 -12.46
N GLY A 193 -6.53 -13.80 -12.01
CA GLY A 193 -7.30 -12.77 -11.29
C GLY A 193 -7.69 -13.16 -9.85
N LYS A 194 -7.03 -14.18 -9.27
CA LYS A 194 -7.25 -14.58 -7.87
C LYS A 194 -5.95 -14.54 -7.10
N ILE A 195 -6.02 -14.14 -5.84
CA ILE A 195 -4.91 -14.21 -4.88
C ILE A 195 -4.90 -15.63 -4.31
N GLN A 196 -3.81 -16.36 -4.48
CA GLN A 196 -3.62 -17.70 -3.92
C GLN A 196 -2.42 -17.72 -2.99
N ARG A 197 -2.58 -18.22 -1.77
CA ARG A 197 -1.47 -18.44 -0.84
C ARG A 197 -0.75 -19.73 -1.21
N ILE A 198 0.51 -19.63 -1.62
CA ILE A 198 1.32 -20.77 -2.08
C ILE A 198 2.27 -21.31 -1.01
N SER A 199 2.61 -20.51 0.01
CA SER A 199 3.37 -20.96 1.16
C SER A 199 3.05 -20.12 2.40
N ASN A 200 3.22 -20.74 3.57
CA ASN A 200 3.17 -20.07 4.86
C ASN A 200 4.21 -20.69 5.79
N ILE A 201 4.98 -19.85 6.48
CA ILE A 201 5.99 -20.26 7.48
C ILE A 201 5.62 -19.59 8.79
N ALA A 202 5.34 -20.38 9.83
CA ALA A 202 5.04 -19.89 11.17
C ALA A 202 6.31 -19.93 12.04
N ILE A 203 6.62 -18.79 12.66
CA ILE A 203 7.80 -18.59 13.51
C ILE A 203 7.31 -18.10 14.88
N PRO A 204 7.34 -18.97 15.91
CA PRO A 204 7.03 -18.55 17.28
C PRO A 204 8.03 -17.50 17.76
N LEU A 205 7.53 -16.35 18.21
CA LEU A 205 8.36 -15.28 18.77
C LEU A 205 8.51 -15.52 20.27
N LYS A 206 9.74 -15.80 20.71
CA LYS A 206 10.04 -15.92 22.14
C LYS A 206 10.04 -14.53 22.77
N ILE A 207 9.20 -14.35 23.78
CA ILE A 207 9.32 -13.21 24.69
C ILE A 207 10.52 -13.53 25.59
N LEU A 208 11.61 -12.77 25.46
CA LEU A 208 12.67 -12.83 26.47
C LEU A 208 12.07 -12.23 27.75
N PRO A 209 12.02 -12.97 28.87
CA PRO A 209 11.64 -12.36 30.13
C PRO A 209 12.64 -11.25 30.41
N PHE A 210 12.14 -10.03 30.64
CA PHE A 210 12.94 -8.99 31.27
C PHE A 210 13.38 -9.57 32.61
N SER A 211 14.64 -9.99 32.72
CA SER A 211 15.25 -10.30 33.99
C SER A 211 15.33 -8.98 34.76
N SER A 212 14.35 -8.75 35.63
CA SER A 212 14.43 -7.74 36.66
C SER A 212 15.65 -8.06 37.53
N TYR A 213 16.76 -7.40 37.25
CA TYR A 213 17.87 -7.30 38.19
C TYR A 213 17.38 -6.40 39.33
N SER A 214 16.84 -7.05 40.37
CA SER A 214 16.67 -6.50 41.71
C SER A 214 17.94 -6.69 42.52
#